data_AF-A0A944GHJ7-F1
#
_entry.id   AF-A0A944GHJ7-F1
#
_cell.length_a   1.000
_cell.length_b   1.000
_cell.length_c   1.000
_cell.angle_alpha   90.00
_cell.angle_beta   90.00
_cell.angle_gamma   90.00
#
_symmetry.space_group_name_H-M   'P 1'
#
loop_
_entity.id
_entity.type
_entity.pdbx_description
1 polymer ?
#
loop_
_entity_poly.entity_id
_entity_poly.type
_entity_poly.pdbx_seq_one_letter_code
_entity_poly.pdbx_strand_id
1 'polypeptide(L)'
;MENSLGNFQEYMDDFEKYDNMCGGFIWDFVDQSIRYKAEDGDHWLYGTDFEKKEPRKPLQLPNTTAMTGSNTYFCANGIVAADRKPHPSYYEVKKVYAEMKIKEKDLENKKFTLINKHLFTDLSEFEIKWVVNADGVEVQSGSLGTVKVAPLSETEITVPYDIKEYENKEYVLILSFITKEDKPYCEKGYEQAFDQFIIKEKTDVEENYEPKEVSFSKHEDKIVVNGDGFSLVIKHGKIVSLKYNEKEYVKTEIKPNFFRPITDNDLSNTNFVPFLIPLHPYYRWQKATDKLSGILSGVDKNADGTLELSFEWDVLSMSGVRSKLTIYPNGKIKFYLKGTPKGGALLRFGTQFGLVEELDNVKWYGRGPQETYPDRKTGGKIGIWEKTVNDLEHHYMRPQENGNRVDVRYVELTSHDGKKGLKFTSPCATPLAFSAWHYTQNALEKATHIHNLKHTDITTFNYDLAQMGVGGDMPGDAHVREPYILHSNKEYEYSFTVEPLE
;
A
#
# COMPACT_ATOMS: atom_id res chain seq x y z
N MET A 1 10.28 11.54 -7.90
CA MET A 1 11.55 10.81 -7.84
C MET A 1 11.33 9.45 -7.18
N GLU A 2 11.68 8.34 -7.82
CA GLU A 2 11.51 6.98 -7.28
C GLU A 2 10.04 6.68 -6.84
N ASN A 3 9.77 6.45 -5.56
CA ASN A 3 8.41 6.27 -5.05
C ASN A 3 7.67 7.62 -5.04
N SER A 4 7.00 7.92 -6.16
CA SER A 4 6.48 9.25 -6.48
C SER A 4 5.30 9.15 -7.45
N LEU A 5 5.04 10.22 -8.21
CA LEU A 5 3.93 10.30 -9.16
C LEU A 5 2.55 10.17 -8.48
N GLY A 6 2.46 10.65 -7.23
CA GLY A 6 1.18 10.90 -6.57
C GLY A 6 0.42 12.01 -7.28
N ASN A 7 -0.91 11.99 -7.18
CA ASN A 7 -1.86 12.95 -7.76
C ASN A 7 -1.83 13.11 -9.30
N PHE A 8 -1.28 12.12 -10.01
CA PHE A 8 -1.13 12.19 -11.46
C PHE A 8 -2.46 12.27 -12.22
N GLN A 9 -3.50 11.63 -11.70
CA GLN A 9 -4.85 11.70 -12.28
C GLN A 9 -5.37 13.13 -12.26
N GLU A 10 -5.12 13.88 -11.20
CA GLU A 10 -5.59 15.25 -11.02
C GLU A 10 -4.95 16.21 -12.03
N TYR A 11 -3.66 16.03 -12.34
CA TYR A 11 -3.03 16.78 -13.45
C TYR A 11 -3.71 16.49 -14.79
N MET A 12 -4.04 15.23 -15.05
CA MET A 12 -4.73 14.86 -16.29
C MET A 12 -6.16 15.40 -16.33
N ASP A 13 -6.86 15.39 -15.21
CA ASP A 13 -8.20 15.96 -15.09
C ASP A 13 -8.19 17.47 -15.36
N ASP A 14 -7.15 18.20 -14.91
CA ASP A 14 -6.96 19.61 -15.26
C ASP A 14 -6.68 19.80 -16.75
N PHE A 15 -5.80 18.97 -17.35
CA PHE A 15 -5.52 19.02 -18.79
C PHE A 15 -6.77 18.74 -19.65
N GLU A 16 -7.63 17.82 -19.22
CA GLU A 16 -8.88 17.49 -19.92
C GLU A 16 -9.99 18.54 -19.71
N LYS A 17 -9.86 19.39 -18.69
CA LYS A 17 -10.87 20.39 -18.32
C LYS A 17 -10.67 21.75 -18.98
N TYR A 18 -9.42 22.16 -19.23
CA TYR A 18 -9.10 23.50 -19.71
C TYR A 18 -8.51 23.49 -21.13
N ASP A 19 -9.21 24.12 -22.08
CA ASP A 19 -8.82 24.14 -23.51
C ASP A 19 -7.40 24.67 -23.80
N ASN A 20 -6.84 25.49 -22.90
CA ASN A 20 -5.51 26.08 -23.05
C ASN A 20 -4.39 25.24 -22.41
N MET A 21 -4.70 24.06 -21.86
CA MET A 21 -3.73 23.11 -21.31
C MET A 21 -3.60 21.91 -22.26
N CYS A 22 -2.43 21.72 -22.88
CA CYS A 22 -2.19 20.68 -23.89
C CYS A 22 -1.36 19.49 -23.37
N GLY A 23 -1.33 19.28 -22.06
CA GLY A 23 -0.54 18.23 -21.42
C GLY A 23 0.85 18.68 -20.96
N GLY A 24 1.76 17.71 -20.81
CA GLY A 24 3.12 17.94 -20.31
C GLY A 24 4.02 16.71 -20.47
N PHE A 25 5.24 16.82 -19.96
CA PHE A 25 6.25 15.74 -20.00
C PHE A 25 6.58 15.29 -18.59
N ILE A 26 6.44 13.99 -18.32
CA ILE A 26 6.91 13.39 -17.06
C ILE A 26 8.44 13.51 -17.00
N TRP A 27 8.95 13.93 -15.86
CA TRP A 27 10.37 13.85 -15.52
C TRP A 27 10.62 12.63 -14.62
N ASP A 28 11.28 11.57 -15.09
CA ASP A 28 11.69 11.29 -16.48
C ASP A 28 11.45 9.81 -16.83
N PHE A 29 12.04 9.34 -17.93
CA PHE A 29 11.78 7.98 -18.38
C PHE A 29 12.53 6.94 -17.55
N VAL A 30 13.85 7.07 -17.38
CA VAL A 30 14.72 5.99 -16.89
C VAL A 30 15.72 6.47 -15.85
N ASP A 31 15.88 5.68 -14.78
CA ASP A 31 16.93 5.91 -13.80
C ASP A 31 18.34 5.88 -14.41
N GLN A 32 19.16 6.85 -14.01
CA GLN A 32 20.53 6.99 -14.49
C GLN A 32 21.52 6.37 -13.50
N SER A 33 21.24 5.15 -13.02
CA SER A 33 22.16 4.38 -12.18
C SER A 33 23.07 3.46 -12.99
N ILE A 34 24.22 3.16 -12.41
CA ILE A 34 25.25 2.34 -13.06
C ILE A 34 25.28 0.96 -12.42
N ARG A 35 25.08 -0.08 -13.24
CA ARG A 35 25.22 -1.46 -12.80
C ARG A 35 26.69 -1.80 -12.58
N TYR A 36 27.02 -2.21 -11.35
CA TYR A 36 28.26 -2.89 -11.00
C TYR A 36 27.93 -4.34 -10.66
N LYS A 37 28.49 -5.28 -11.42
CA LYS A 37 28.28 -6.71 -11.18
C LYS A 37 29.27 -7.18 -10.11
N ALA A 38 28.79 -7.40 -8.89
CA ALA A 38 29.56 -7.95 -7.77
C ALA A 38 29.45 -9.49 -7.73
N GLU A 39 30.17 -10.12 -6.81
CA GLU A 39 30.11 -11.58 -6.60
C GLU A 39 28.77 -12.02 -6.00
N ASP A 40 28.16 -11.17 -5.17
CA ASP A 40 26.89 -11.42 -4.47
C ASP A 40 25.66 -10.90 -5.22
N GLY A 41 25.84 -10.29 -6.41
CA GLY A 41 24.74 -9.84 -7.27
C GLY A 41 25.00 -8.52 -7.96
N ASP A 42 23.93 -7.92 -8.48
CA ASP A 42 23.98 -6.61 -9.11
C ASP A 42 23.90 -5.49 -8.07
N HIS A 43 24.90 -4.61 -8.09
CA HIS A 43 24.90 -3.38 -7.32
C HIS A 43 24.57 -2.21 -8.25
N TRP A 44 23.49 -1.50 -7.96
CA TRP A 44 23.16 -0.26 -8.64
C TRP A 44 23.81 0.89 -7.90
N LEU A 45 24.75 1.55 -8.58
CA LEU A 45 25.57 2.63 -8.04
C LEU A 45 25.06 3.98 -8.54
N TYR A 46 25.26 5.01 -7.73
CA TYR A 46 24.90 6.40 -8.02
C TYR A 46 26.03 7.36 -7.58
N GLY A 47 25.78 8.67 -7.66
CA GLY A 47 26.83 9.68 -7.75
C GLY A 47 27.94 9.62 -6.68
N THR A 48 27.59 9.38 -5.41
CA THR A 48 28.58 9.33 -4.32
C THR A 48 29.51 8.12 -4.36
N ASP A 49 29.14 7.05 -5.06
CA ASP A 49 29.95 5.83 -5.13
C ASP A 49 31.26 6.03 -5.92
N PHE A 50 31.32 7.10 -6.71
CA PHE A 50 32.47 7.47 -7.52
C PHE A 50 33.28 8.63 -6.92
N GLU A 51 32.80 9.29 -5.86
CA GLU A 51 33.40 10.52 -5.31
C GLU A 51 34.89 10.35 -4.94
N LYS A 52 35.25 9.20 -4.34
CA LYS A 52 36.65 8.91 -3.97
C LYS A 52 37.58 8.73 -5.18
N LYS A 53 37.03 8.46 -6.36
CA LYS A 53 37.77 8.30 -7.63
C LYS A 53 37.84 9.61 -8.42
N GLU A 54 37.10 10.65 -8.01
CA GLU A 54 37.13 11.93 -8.70
C GLU A 54 38.44 12.71 -8.45
N PRO A 55 38.97 13.43 -9.46
CA PRO A 55 40.14 14.27 -9.28
C PRO A 55 39.87 15.40 -8.29
N ARG A 56 40.48 15.34 -7.09
CA ARG A 56 40.37 16.40 -6.09
C ARG A 56 41.25 17.59 -6.48
N LYS A 57 40.65 18.77 -6.65
CA LYS A 57 41.40 20.02 -6.84
C LYS A 57 41.84 20.60 -5.48
N PRO A 58 43.03 21.24 -5.37
CA PRO A 58 43.50 21.83 -4.11
C PRO A 58 42.58 22.92 -3.54
N LEU A 59 41.82 23.58 -4.41
CA LEU A 59 40.79 24.54 -4.06
C LEU A 59 39.53 24.20 -4.88
N GLN A 60 38.48 23.77 -4.20
CA GLN A 60 37.17 23.53 -4.79
C GLN A 60 36.24 24.63 -4.28
N LEU A 61 35.99 25.64 -5.11
CA LEU A 61 34.94 26.61 -4.82
C LEU A 61 33.61 25.86 -4.68
N PRO A 62 32.73 26.21 -3.72
CA PRO A 62 31.40 25.63 -3.64
C PRO A 62 30.70 25.82 -4.99
N ASN A 63 30.56 24.74 -5.76
CA ASN A 63 29.68 24.73 -6.90
C ASN A 63 28.25 24.67 -6.35
N THR A 64 27.37 25.55 -6.82
CA THR A 64 25.94 25.58 -6.46
C THR A 64 25.21 24.27 -6.72
N THR A 65 25.78 23.35 -7.51
CA THR A 65 25.23 21.99 -7.72
C THR A 65 25.84 20.88 -6.86
N ALA A 66 26.87 21.12 -6.02
CA ALA A 66 27.29 20.17 -5.01
C ALA A 66 28.33 20.77 -4.04
N MET A 67 27.99 20.86 -2.75
CA MET A 67 29.01 21.06 -1.70
C MET A 67 29.92 19.81 -1.52
N THR A 68 29.60 18.70 -2.19
CA THR A 68 30.29 17.39 -2.12
C THR A 68 30.66 16.81 -3.50
N GLY A 69 30.62 17.60 -4.58
CA GLY A 69 30.86 17.08 -5.94
C GLY A 69 29.77 16.18 -6.55
N SER A 70 28.76 15.75 -5.77
CA SER A 70 27.66 14.88 -6.22
C SER A 70 26.33 15.20 -5.52
N ASN A 71 25.20 15.12 -6.25
CA ASN A 71 23.84 15.18 -5.69
C ASN A 71 23.32 13.80 -5.22
N THR A 72 24.23 12.90 -4.82
CA THR A 72 23.91 11.58 -4.26
C THR A 72 23.07 10.72 -5.22
N TYR A 73 21.83 10.39 -4.86
CA TYR A 73 20.90 9.55 -5.59
C TYR A 73 19.95 10.35 -6.51
N PHE A 74 20.07 11.69 -6.63
CA PHE A 74 19.16 12.55 -7.43
C PHE A 74 19.08 12.20 -8.93
N CYS A 75 19.96 11.33 -9.45
CA CYS A 75 19.92 10.80 -10.81
C CYS A 75 18.87 9.67 -11.02
N ALA A 76 18.16 9.28 -9.97
CA ALA A 76 17.12 8.26 -9.94
C ALA A 76 15.71 8.84 -10.11
N ASN A 77 15.27 9.18 -11.32
CA ASN A 77 13.98 9.86 -11.51
C ASN A 77 12.98 9.12 -12.40
N GLY A 78 13.34 7.92 -12.87
CA GLY A 78 12.62 7.24 -13.93
C GLY A 78 11.27 6.68 -13.48
N ILE A 79 10.33 6.63 -14.41
CA ILE A 79 9.18 5.71 -14.30
C ILE A 79 9.56 4.26 -14.63
N VAL A 80 10.76 4.03 -15.19
CA VAL A 80 11.39 2.71 -15.28
C VAL A 80 12.80 2.71 -14.69
N ALA A 81 13.19 1.59 -14.09
CA ALA A 81 14.51 1.39 -13.53
C ALA A 81 15.58 1.33 -14.63
N ALA A 82 16.86 1.41 -14.24
CA ALA A 82 17.98 1.38 -15.18
C ALA A 82 18.05 0.10 -16.05
N ASP A 83 17.52 -1.04 -15.58
CA ASP A 83 17.37 -2.28 -16.35
C ASP A 83 16.07 -2.36 -17.17
N ARG A 84 15.33 -1.26 -17.27
CA ARG A 84 14.04 -1.09 -17.97
C ARG A 84 12.87 -1.83 -17.32
N LYS A 85 13.03 -2.36 -16.10
CA LYS A 85 11.88 -2.82 -15.32
C LYS A 85 10.99 -1.63 -14.94
N PRO A 86 9.67 -1.69 -15.14
CA PRO A 86 8.77 -0.62 -14.70
C PRO A 86 8.82 -0.40 -13.18
N HIS A 87 8.85 0.87 -12.76
CA HIS A 87 8.46 1.22 -11.39
C HIS A 87 6.93 1.10 -11.25
N PRO A 88 6.38 0.96 -10.04
CA PRO A 88 4.94 0.88 -9.83
C PRO A 88 4.17 2.09 -10.39
N SER A 89 4.79 3.27 -10.41
CA SER A 89 4.25 4.50 -11.00
C SER A 89 3.94 4.37 -12.50
N TYR A 90 4.67 3.52 -13.24
CA TYR A 90 4.42 3.24 -14.66
C TYR A 90 2.98 2.78 -14.93
N TYR A 91 2.42 1.96 -14.04
CA TYR A 91 1.07 1.43 -14.19
C TYR A 91 0.00 2.50 -13.95
N GLU A 92 0.29 3.51 -13.12
CA GLU A 92 -0.54 4.70 -12.99
C GLU A 92 -0.50 5.52 -14.28
N VAL A 93 0.69 5.73 -14.86
CA VAL A 93 0.83 6.43 -16.15
C VAL A 93 0.00 5.74 -17.23
N LYS A 94 0.15 4.41 -17.38
CA LYS A 94 -0.63 3.64 -18.36
C LYS A 94 -2.13 3.85 -18.21
N LYS A 95 -2.63 3.86 -16.96
CA LYS A 95 -4.05 4.03 -16.68
C LYS A 95 -4.54 5.45 -16.96
N VAL A 96 -3.83 6.45 -16.46
CA VAL A 96 -4.22 7.86 -16.55
C VAL A 96 -4.10 8.39 -17.98
N TYR A 97 -3.11 7.91 -18.75
CA TYR A 97 -2.92 8.27 -20.17
C TYR A 97 -3.85 7.53 -21.13
N ALA A 98 -4.75 6.66 -20.65
CA ALA A 98 -5.66 5.96 -21.54
C ALA A 98 -6.54 6.94 -22.35
N GLU A 99 -6.56 6.75 -23.66
CA GLU A 99 -7.37 7.54 -24.61
C GLU A 99 -8.79 6.98 -24.80
N MET A 100 -9.19 6.11 -23.88
CA MET A 100 -10.49 5.46 -23.86
C MET A 100 -10.94 5.44 -22.39
N LYS A 101 -12.19 5.81 -22.15
CA LYS A 101 -12.72 5.93 -20.78
C LYS A 101 -14.15 5.43 -20.74
N ILE A 102 -14.49 4.68 -19.71
CA ILE A 102 -15.86 4.32 -19.39
C ILE A 102 -16.22 5.05 -18.11
N LYS A 103 -17.37 5.73 -18.11
CA LYS A 103 -17.94 6.37 -16.92
C LYS A 103 -19.23 5.69 -16.54
N GLU A 104 -19.43 5.53 -15.24
CA GLU A 104 -20.73 5.16 -14.70
C GLU A 104 -21.76 6.21 -15.08
N LYS A 105 -22.95 5.76 -15.52
CA LYS A 105 -24.10 6.63 -15.78
C LYS A 105 -25.29 6.25 -14.91
N ASP A 106 -25.62 4.97 -14.86
CA ASP A 106 -26.76 4.43 -14.11
C ASP A 106 -26.55 2.93 -13.87
N LEU A 107 -26.08 2.56 -12.68
CA LEU A 107 -25.80 1.16 -12.32
C LEU A 107 -27.07 0.30 -12.23
N GLU A 108 -28.20 0.88 -11.82
CA GLU A 108 -29.47 0.14 -11.71
C GLU A 108 -29.93 -0.37 -13.08
N ASN A 109 -29.78 0.48 -14.11
CA ASN A 109 -30.09 0.14 -15.49
C ASN A 109 -28.88 -0.37 -16.29
N LYS A 110 -27.74 -0.61 -15.63
CA LYS A 110 -26.50 -1.16 -16.20
C LYS A 110 -25.95 -0.31 -17.35
N LYS A 111 -26.14 1.01 -17.29
CA LYS A 111 -25.74 1.97 -18.33
C LYS A 111 -24.45 2.67 -17.97
N PHE A 112 -23.59 2.81 -18.98
CA PHE A 112 -22.30 3.47 -18.89
C PHE A 112 -22.10 4.36 -20.11
N THR A 113 -21.31 5.43 -19.95
CA THR A 113 -20.87 6.28 -21.05
C THR A 113 -19.49 5.82 -21.51
N LEU A 114 -19.39 5.41 -22.77
CA LEU A 114 -18.15 5.04 -23.44
C LEU A 114 -17.61 6.27 -24.19
N ILE A 115 -16.41 6.72 -23.83
CA ILE A 115 -15.79 7.96 -24.31
C ILE A 115 -14.54 7.61 -25.11
N ASN A 116 -14.48 8.11 -26.35
CA ASN A 116 -13.29 8.06 -27.19
C ASN A 116 -12.54 9.39 -27.13
N LYS A 117 -11.33 9.36 -26.56
CA LYS A 117 -10.45 10.54 -26.50
C LYS A 117 -9.42 10.58 -27.64
N HIS A 118 -9.30 9.51 -28.43
CA HIS A 118 -8.42 9.51 -29.59
C HIS A 118 -8.80 10.61 -30.58
N LEU A 119 -7.79 11.19 -31.24
CA LEU A 119 -7.96 12.20 -32.28
C LEU A 119 -8.30 11.62 -33.66
N PHE A 120 -7.84 10.40 -33.95
CA PHE A 120 -7.92 9.81 -35.31
C PHE A 120 -8.35 8.34 -35.33
N THR A 121 -8.50 7.71 -34.17
CA THR A 121 -8.79 6.28 -34.04
C THR A 121 -10.22 6.09 -33.55
N ASP A 122 -11.00 5.26 -34.25
CA ASP A 122 -12.33 4.85 -33.80
C ASP A 122 -12.18 3.71 -32.77
N LEU A 123 -13.04 3.67 -31.74
CA LEU A 123 -12.98 2.59 -30.74
C LEU A 123 -13.28 1.21 -31.31
N SER A 124 -13.77 1.14 -32.54
CA SER A 124 -13.92 -0.11 -33.27
C SER A 124 -12.59 -0.80 -33.59
N GLU A 125 -11.43 -0.21 -33.32
CA GLU A 125 -10.12 -0.90 -33.33
C GLU A 125 -9.93 -1.85 -32.13
N PHE A 126 -10.75 -1.74 -31.10
CA PHE A 126 -10.66 -2.55 -29.88
C PHE A 126 -11.87 -3.48 -29.72
N GLU A 127 -11.67 -4.55 -28.94
CA GLU A 127 -12.76 -5.35 -28.37
C GLU A 127 -12.96 -4.94 -26.92
N ILE A 128 -14.21 -4.72 -26.50
CA ILE A 128 -14.53 -4.40 -25.11
C ILE A 128 -15.00 -5.68 -24.41
N LYS A 129 -14.17 -6.19 -23.50
CA LYS A 129 -14.51 -7.34 -22.63
C LYS A 129 -14.94 -6.85 -21.26
N TRP A 130 -15.80 -7.61 -20.61
CA TRP A 130 -16.23 -7.31 -19.24
C TRP A 130 -16.22 -8.56 -18.37
N VAL A 131 -15.95 -8.36 -17.08
CA VAL A 131 -15.96 -9.38 -16.03
C VAL A 131 -16.65 -8.81 -14.79
N VAL A 132 -17.48 -9.61 -14.14
CA VAL A 132 -18.01 -9.34 -12.80
C VAL A 132 -17.35 -10.31 -11.83
N ASN A 133 -16.72 -9.77 -10.80
CA ASN A 133 -16.14 -10.52 -9.70
C ASN A 133 -17.00 -10.35 -8.44
N ALA A 134 -17.28 -11.45 -7.72
CA ALA A 134 -17.89 -11.44 -6.38
C ALA A 134 -16.84 -11.81 -5.33
N ASP A 135 -16.55 -10.91 -4.39
CA ASP A 135 -15.42 -11.01 -3.44
C ASP A 135 -14.09 -11.36 -4.16
N GLY A 136 -13.91 -10.81 -5.35
CA GLY A 136 -12.72 -11.02 -6.19
C GLY A 136 -12.69 -12.30 -7.03
N VAL A 137 -13.72 -13.15 -6.96
CA VAL A 137 -13.86 -14.36 -7.79
C VAL A 137 -14.77 -14.08 -8.99
N GLU A 138 -14.34 -14.41 -10.20
CA GLU A 138 -15.16 -14.27 -11.40
C GLU A 138 -16.46 -15.08 -11.30
N VAL A 139 -17.60 -14.40 -11.45
CA VAL A 139 -18.94 -15.01 -11.46
C VAL A 139 -19.63 -14.89 -12.81
N GLN A 140 -19.24 -13.90 -13.61
CA GLN A 140 -19.77 -13.70 -14.94
C GLN A 140 -18.77 -12.93 -15.81
N SER A 141 -18.70 -13.24 -17.09
CA SER A 141 -17.89 -12.50 -18.05
C SER A 141 -18.54 -12.51 -19.43
N GLY A 142 -18.07 -11.61 -20.30
CA GLY A 142 -18.56 -11.52 -21.66
C GLY A 142 -17.83 -10.47 -22.49
N SER A 143 -18.40 -10.19 -23.65
CA SER A 143 -17.86 -9.20 -24.60
C SER A 143 -19.00 -8.33 -25.10
N LEU A 144 -18.77 -7.03 -25.21
CA LEU A 144 -19.60 -6.11 -25.99
C LEU A 144 -19.18 -6.11 -27.47
N GLY A 145 -18.14 -6.89 -27.82
CA GLY A 145 -17.55 -6.92 -29.14
C GLY A 145 -16.90 -5.59 -29.48
N THR A 146 -17.20 -5.11 -30.67
CA THR A 146 -16.67 -3.87 -31.22
C THR A 146 -17.78 -2.81 -31.26
N VAL A 147 -17.54 -1.67 -30.60
CA VAL A 147 -18.47 -0.54 -30.58
C VAL A 147 -17.86 0.59 -31.40
N LYS A 148 -18.62 1.12 -32.37
CA LYS A 148 -18.18 2.28 -33.16
C LYS A 148 -18.39 3.54 -32.34
N VAL A 149 -17.30 4.21 -32.02
CA VAL A 149 -17.30 5.52 -31.37
C VAL A 149 -16.24 6.33 -32.07
N ALA A 150 -16.68 7.35 -32.82
CA ALA A 150 -15.79 8.18 -33.61
C ALA A 150 -14.79 8.92 -32.70
N PRO A 151 -13.64 9.36 -33.24
CA PRO A 151 -12.72 10.21 -32.50
C PRO A 151 -13.42 11.38 -31.79
N LEU A 152 -13.00 11.68 -30.56
CA LEU A 152 -13.53 12.79 -29.76
C LEU A 152 -15.06 12.76 -29.55
N SER A 153 -15.64 11.57 -29.46
CA SER A 153 -17.08 11.38 -29.25
C SER A 153 -17.37 10.36 -28.16
N GLU A 154 -18.64 10.32 -27.72
CA GLU A 154 -19.10 9.38 -26.72
C GLU A 154 -20.40 8.69 -27.14
N THR A 155 -20.67 7.53 -26.57
CA THR A 155 -21.93 6.81 -26.75
C THR A 155 -22.34 6.10 -25.46
N GLU A 156 -23.60 5.73 -25.36
CA GLU A 156 -24.12 4.94 -24.25
C GLU A 156 -24.04 3.45 -24.56
N ILE A 157 -23.61 2.68 -23.58
CA ILE A 157 -23.58 1.22 -23.64
C ILE A 157 -24.33 0.64 -22.45
N THR A 158 -24.92 -0.53 -22.65
CA THR A 158 -25.49 -1.35 -21.58
C THR A 158 -24.66 -2.61 -21.42
N VAL A 159 -24.23 -2.91 -20.20
CA VAL A 159 -23.44 -4.12 -19.92
C VAL A 159 -24.37 -5.25 -19.48
N PRO A 160 -24.40 -6.39 -20.19
CA PRO A 160 -25.41 -7.42 -19.99
C PRO A 160 -25.05 -8.41 -18.86
N TYR A 161 -24.55 -7.92 -17.72
CA TYR A 161 -24.43 -8.76 -16.52
C TYR A 161 -25.81 -9.03 -15.92
N ASP A 162 -26.04 -10.20 -15.35
CA ASP A 162 -27.33 -10.61 -14.76
C ASP A 162 -27.10 -11.25 -13.39
N ILE A 163 -27.24 -10.45 -12.35
CA ILE A 163 -27.03 -10.88 -10.96
C ILE A 163 -28.41 -10.94 -10.31
N LYS A 164 -29.02 -12.13 -10.38
CA LYS A 164 -30.42 -12.37 -9.98
C LYS A 164 -30.63 -12.27 -8.47
N GLU A 165 -29.65 -12.71 -7.71
CA GLU A 165 -29.62 -12.62 -6.26
C GLU A 165 -28.21 -12.23 -5.85
N TYR A 166 -28.06 -11.02 -5.33
CA TYR A 166 -26.78 -10.63 -4.78
C TYR A 166 -26.66 -11.21 -3.37
N GLU A 167 -25.82 -12.23 -3.21
CA GLU A 167 -25.29 -12.63 -1.90
C GLU A 167 -24.63 -11.42 -1.21
N ASN A 168 -24.40 -11.49 0.11
CA ASN A 168 -23.65 -10.46 0.81
C ASN A 168 -22.14 -10.55 0.49
N LYS A 169 -21.82 -10.16 -0.74
CA LYS A 169 -20.49 -10.08 -1.34
C LYS A 169 -20.35 -8.72 -2.01
N GLU A 170 -19.11 -8.30 -2.17
CA GLU A 170 -18.79 -7.14 -2.99
C GLU A 170 -18.73 -7.57 -4.46
N TYR A 171 -19.44 -6.86 -5.33
CA TYR A 171 -19.42 -7.14 -6.75
C TYR A 171 -18.69 -6.02 -7.49
N VAL A 172 -17.64 -6.38 -8.23
CA VAL A 172 -16.82 -5.45 -9.01
C VAL A 172 -16.93 -5.79 -10.48
N LEU A 173 -17.39 -4.83 -11.28
CA LEU A 173 -17.39 -4.89 -12.73
C LEU A 173 -16.07 -4.32 -13.26
N ILE A 174 -15.38 -5.04 -14.13
CA ILE A 174 -14.19 -4.59 -14.83
C ILE A 174 -14.48 -4.63 -16.33
N LEU A 175 -14.26 -3.52 -17.03
CA LEU A 175 -14.34 -3.42 -18.48
C LEU A 175 -12.96 -3.14 -19.06
N SER A 176 -12.57 -3.88 -20.08
CA SER A 176 -11.20 -3.88 -20.63
C SER A 176 -11.23 -3.69 -22.14
N PHE A 177 -10.36 -2.80 -22.64
CA PHE A 177 -10.15 -2.55 -24.06
C PHE A 177 -9.00 -3.40 -24.58
N ILE A 178 -9.32 -4.37 -25.43
CA ILE A 178 -8.39 -5.40 -25.92
C ILE A 178 -8.01 -5.12 -27.37
N THR A 179 -6.71 -5.13 -27.65
CA THR A 179 -6.18 -4.98 -29.01
C THR A 179 -6.54 -6.21 -29.86
N LYS A 180 -7.09 -6.00 -31.06
CA LYS A 180 -7.59 -7.10 -31.90
C LYS A 180 -6.55 -7.73 -32.83
N GLU A 181 -5.47 -7.02 -33.10
CA GLU A 181 -4.43 -7.36 -34.06
C GLU A 181 -3.05 -7.07 -33.47
N ASP A 182 -2.02 -7.72 -33.97
CA ASP A 182 -0.65 -7.39 -33.62
C ASP A 182 -0.32 -5.96 -34.11
N LYS A 183 0.31 -5.17 -33.25
CA LYS A 183 0.83 -3.84 -33.57
C LYS A 183 2.35 -3.83 -33.34
N PRO A 184 3.11 -2.89 -33.94
CA PRO A 184 4.56 -2.82 -33.73
C PRO A 184 5.03 -2.70 -32.27
N TYR A 185 4.14 -2.33 -31.35
CA TYR A 185 4.42 -2.07 -29.94
C TYR A 185 3.66 -2.99 -28.97
N CYS A 186 2.74 -3.85 -29.45
CA CYS A 186 2.02 -4.80 -28.59
C CYS A 186 1.40 -5.95 -29.39
N GLU A 187 1.23 -7.08 -28.74
CA GLU A 187 0.61 -8.28 -29.33
C GLU A 187 -0.93 -8.17 -29.33
N LYS A 188 -1.57 -8.91 -30.25
CA LYS A 188 -3.01 -9.16 -30.20
C LYS A 188 -3.41 -9.71 -28.83
N GLY A 189 -4.53 -9.22 -28.30
CA GLY A 189 -5.01 -9.61 -26.97
C GLY A 189 -4.47 -8.74 -25.84
N TYR A 190 -3.56 -7.81 -26.11
CA TYR A 190 -3.06 -6.88 -25.11
C TYR A 190 -4.15 -5.91 -24.64
N GLU A 191 -4.31 -5.83 -23.31
CA GLU A 191 -5.19 -4.87 -22.65
C GLU A 191 -4.56 -3.47 -22.66
N GLN A 192 -5.13 -2.57 -23.45
CA GLN A 192 -4.65 -1.18 -23.55
C GLN A 192 -5.08 -0.35 -22.35
N ALA A 193 -6.34 -0.49 -21.95
CA ALA A 193 -6.94 0.23 -20.83
C ALA A 193 -8.04 -0.61 -20.19
N PHE A 194 -8.39 -0.27 -18.97
CA PHE A 194 -9.54 -0.82 -18.27
C PHE A 194 -10.19 0.25 -17.40
N ASP A 195 -11.46 0.09 -17.08
CA ASP A 195 -12.15 0.80 -16.02
C ASP A 195 -12.87 -0.21 -15.12
N GLN A 196 -13.12 0.14 -13.86
CA GLN A 196 -13.73 -0.76 -12.88
C GLN A 196 -14.72 0.00 -11.98
N PHE A 197 -15.77 -0.70 -11.54
CA PHE A 197 -16.87 -0.15 -10.77
C PHE A 197 -17.31 -1.13 -9.68
N ILE A 198 -17.47 -0.66 -8.44
CA ILE A 198 -18.12 -1.44 -7.39
C ILE A 198 -19.63 -1.33 -7.65
N ILE A 199 -20.23 -2.40 -8.16
CA ILE A 199 -21.66 -2.43 -8.51
C ILE A 199 -22.56 -2.90 -7.36
N LYS A 200 -21.95 -3.51 -6.33
CA LYS A 200 -22.57 -3.76 -5.03
C LYS A 200 -21.51 -3.80 -3.95
N GLU A 201 -21.75 -3.11 -2.85
CA GLU A 201 -20.91 -3.18 -1.65
C GLU A 201 -21.29 -4.37 -0.76
N LYS A 202 -20.30 -4.92 -0.07
CA LYS A 202 -20.51 -5.90 1.02
C LYS A 202 -20.82 -5.15 2.32
N THR A 203 -21.66 -5.74 3.15
CA THR A 203 -21.90 -5.25 4.52
C THR A 203 -21.27 -6.19 5.54
N ASP A 204 -20.78 -5.63 6.65
CA ASP A 204 -20.31 -6.45 7.78
C ASP A 204 -21.46 -7.30 8.32
N VAL A 205 -21.15 -8.53 8.74
CA VAL A 205 -22.10 -9.45 9.38
C VAL A 205 -21.59 -9.77 10.77
N GLU A 206 -22.46 -9.74 11.76
CA GLU A 206 -22.11 -10.21 13.10
C GLU A 206 -21.90 -11.72 13.08
N GLU A 207 -20.70 -12.14 13.47
CA GLU A 207 -20.38 -13.54 13.69
C GLU A 207 -20.84 -13.95 15.09
N ASN A 208 -21.57 -15.05 15.16
CA ASN A 208 -21.92 -15.69 16.42
C ASN A 208 -20.88 -16.75 16.75
N TYR A 209 -20.41 -16.75 18.00
CA TYR A 209 -19.44 -17.74 18.48
C TYR A 209 -20.09 -18.58 19.57
N GLU A 210 -19.72 -19.85 19.63
CA GLU A 210 -20.05 -20.64 20.81
C GLU A 210 -19.31 -20.07 22.03
N PRO A 211 -20.00 -19.83 23.15
CA PRO A 211 -19.36 -19.29 24.34
C PRO A 211 -18.38 -20.34 24.90
N LYS A 212 -17.08 -20.10 24.72
CA LYS A 212 -16.00 -20.75 25.45
C LYS A 212 -15.29 -19.73 26.31
N GLU A 213 -14.77 -20.16 27.46
CA GLU A 213 -14.14 -19.24 28.39
C GLU A 213 -12.75 -18.79 27.88
N VAL A 214 -12.57 -17.48 27.75
CA VAL A 214 -11.26 -16.85 27.61
C VAL A 214 -10.79 -16.38 28.98
N SER A 215 -9.68 -16.95 29.45
CA SER A 215 -9.09 -16.63 30.75
C SER A 215 -7.91 -15.66 30.60
N PHE A 216 -7.67 -14.83 31.61
CA PHE A 216 -6.46 -14.00 31.65
C PHE A 216 -5.86 -13.97 33.05
N SER A 217 -4.56 -13.74 33.10
CA SER A 217 -3.81 -13.51 34.33
C SER A 217 -2.91 -12.28 34.16
N LYS A 218 -2.89 -11.44 35.19
CA LYS A 218 -2.05 -10.24 35.24
C LYS A 218 -0.86 -10.50 36.16
N HIS A 219 0.33 -10.26 35.64
CA HIS A 219 1.59 -10.24 36.38
C HIS A 219 2.13 -8.80 36.42
N GLU A 220 3.26 -8.58 37.10
CA GLU A 220 3.84 -7.23 37.23
C GLU A 220 4.17 -6.59 35.88
N ASP A 221 4.74 -7.34 34.93
CA ASP A 221 5.24 -6.83 33.65
C ASP A 221 4.45 -7.34 32.43
N LYS A 222 3.49 -8.25 32.63
CA LYS A 222 2.80 -8.94 31.53
C LYS A 222 1.36 -9.33 31.84
N ILE A 223 0.57 -9.45 30.79
CA ILE A 223 -0.76 -10.08 30.79
C ILE A 223 -0.65 -11.34 29.94
N VAL A 224 -1.15 -12.46 30.47
CA VAL A 224 -1.23 -13.72 29.73
C VAL A 224 -2.70 -14.06 29.56
N VAL A 225 -3.14 -14.21 28.31
CA VAL A 225 -4.49 -14.67 27.97
C VAL A 225 -4.40 -16.07 27.41
N ASN A 226 -5.29 -16.96 27.86
CA ASN A 226 -5.41 -18.33 27.36
C ASN A 226 -6.87 -18.60 26.98
N GLY A 227 -7.06 -19.15 25.78
CA GLY A 227 -8.32 -19.72 25.33
C GLY A 227 -8.12 -21.14 24.80
N ASP A 228 -9.14 -21.69 24.16
CA ASP A 228 -9.10 -23.02 23.58
C ASP A 228 -8.22 -23.03 22.31
N GLY A 229 -7.05 -23.67 22.37
CA GLY A 229 -6.13 -23.75 21.23
C GLY A 229 -5.33 -22.47 20.94
N PHE A 230 -5.42 -21.43 21.78
CA PHE A 230 -4.63 -20.21 21.59
C PHE A 230 -4.16 -19.56 22.89
N SER A 231 -3.05 -18.84 22.82
CA SER A 231 -2.57 -17.98 23.92
C SER A 231 -1.87 -16.74 23.38
N LEU A 232 -1.89 -15.66 24.16
CA LEU A 232 -1.12 -14.45 23.83
C LEU A 232 -0.55 -13.81 25.10
N VAL A 233 0.63 -13.21 24.94
CA VAL A 233 1.34 -12.50 26.01
C VAL A 233 1.49 -11.05 25.63
N ILE A 234 1.02 -10.15 26.49
CA ILE A 234 1.11 -8.70 26.30
C ILE A 234 2.07 -8.12 27.33
N LYS A 235 3.03 -7.32 26.87
CA LYS A 235 3.95 -6.54 27.71
C LYS A 235 3.92 -5.08 27.31
N HIS A 236 3.70 -4.19 28.27
CA HIS A 236 3.61 -2.75 28.03
C HIS A 236 2.65 -2.39 26.87
N GLY A 237 1.49 -3.05 26.81
CA GLY A 237 0.48 -2.90 25.75
C GLY A 237 0.78 -3.62 24.43
N LYS A 238 2.01 -4.10 24.22
CA LYS A 238 2.44 -4.76 22.99
C LYS A 238 2.26 -6.26 23.09
N ILE A 239 1.74 -6.91 22.05
CA ILE A 239 1.68 -8.38 22.00
C ILE A 239 3.08 -8.88 21.63
N VAL A 240 3.70 -9.67 22.50
CA VAL A 240 5.07 -10.20 22.32
C VAL A 240 5.09 -11.70 22.05
N SER A 241 3.94 -12.36 22.12
CA SER A 241 3.73 -13.76 21.75
C SER A 241 2.26 -13.94 21.40
N LEU A 242 2.00 -14.64 20.29
CA LEU A 242 0.67 -15.06 19.86
C LEU A 242 0.81 -16.49 19.32
N LYS A 243 0.19 -17.43 20.01
CA LYS A 243 0.24 -18.84 19.67
C LYS A 243 -1.13 -19.38 19.32
N TYR A 244 -1.17 -20.17 18.25
CA TYR A 244 -2.29 -21.04 17.92
C TYR A 244 -1.76 -22.48 17.83
N ASN A 245 -2.41 -23.41 18.52
CA ASN A 245 -2.02 -24.83 18.58
C ASN A 245 -0.51 -25.01 18.84
N GLU A 246 0.00 -24.34 19.89
CA GLU A 246 1.41 -24.27 20.31
C GLU A 246 2.40 -23.63 19.32
N LYS A 247 1.98 -23.26 18.11
CA LYS A 247 2.84 -22.58 17.14
C LYS A 247 2.88 -21.09 17.40
N GLU A 248 4.08 -20.52 17.51
CA GLU A 248 4.33 -19.08 17.62
C GLU A 248 4.19 -18.38 16.27
N TYR A 249 3.53 -17.23 16.27
CA TYR A 249 3.34 -16.38 15.09
C TYR A 249 4.02 -15.01 15.23
N VAL A 250 4.40 -14.60 16.45
CA VAL A 250 5.06 -13.31 16.71
C VAL A 250 6.54 -13.54 16.99
N LYS A 251 7.40 -12.84 16.24
CA LYS A 251 8.86 -12.85 16.41
C LYS A 251 9.36 -11.73 17.31
N THR A 252 8.81 -10.51 17.16
CA THR A 252 9.23 -9.34 17.95
C THR A 252 8.08 -8.77 18.76
N GLU A 253 7.25 -7.93 18.16
CA GLU A 253 6.09 -7.31 18.82
C GLU A 253 5.01 -6.90 17.82
N ILE A 254 3.77 -6.86 18.29
CA ILE A 254 2.65 -6.19 17.61
C ILE A 254 2.37 -4.89 18.36
N LYS A 255 2.40 -3.77 17.64
CA LYS A 255 2.24 -2.43 18.22
C LYS A 255 1.65 -1.41 17.24
N PRO A 256 1.09 -0.29 17.74
CA PRO A 256 0.79 0.86 16.89
C PRO A 256 2.02 1.33 16.10
N ASN A 257 1.82 1.80 14.87
CA ASN A 257 2.86 2.35 14.01
C ASN A 257 2.42 3.71 13.44
N PHE A 258 3.30 4.70 13.61
CA PHE A 258 3.06 6.09 13.19
C PHE A 258 4.06 6.59 12.14
N PHE A 259 5.01 5.74 11.74
CA PHE A 259 6.12 6.07 10.87
C PHE A 259 6.16 5.17 9.63
N ARG A 260 6.68 5.73 8.54
CA ARG A 260 7.13 5.00 7.35
C ARG A 260 8.58 5.40 7.06
N PRO A 261 9.42 4.52 6.50
CA PRO A 261 10.71 4.94 5.98
C PRO A 261 10.54 6.06 4.96
N ILE A 262 11.33 7.12 5.09
CA ILE A 262 11.10 8.40 4.41
C ILE A 262 11.40 8.24 2.91
N THR A 263 10.44 8.63 2.06
CA THR A 263 10.63 8.66 0.60
C THR A 263 11.51 9.84 0.18
N ASP A 264 12.07 9.81 -1.04
CA ASP A 264 12.82 10.95 -1.57
C ASP A 264 11.99 12.22 -1.57
N ASN A 265 10.69 12.11 -1.87
CA ASN A 265 9.78 13.23 -1.84
C ASN A 265 9.54 13.75 -0.41
N ASP A 266 9.45 12.86 0.58
CA ASP A 266 9.30 13.26 2.00
C ASP A 266 10.54 14.00 2.52
N LEU A 267 11.74 13.73 1.98
CA LEU A 267 12.98 14.44 2.34
C LEU A 267 12.98 15.90 1.86
N SER A 268 12.22 16.24 0.82
CA SER A 268 12.12 17.60 0.27
C SER A 268 13.53 18.20 0.07
N ASN A 269 13.75 19.43 0.52
CA ASN A 269 15.01 20.14 0.41
C ASN A 269 16.19 19.44 1.12
N THR A 270 15.94 18.52 2.07
CA THR A 270 17.04 17.81 2.76
C THR A 270 17.77 16.80 1.88
N ASN A 271 17.21 16.43 0.72
CA ASN A 271 17.94 15.72 -0.34
C ASN A 271 19.24 16.45 -0.76
N PHE A 272 19.24 17.78 -0.74
CA PHE A 272 20.38 18.60 -1.16
C PHE A 272 21.31 18.99 -0.01
N VAL A 273 20.95 18.64 1.22
CA VAL A 273 21.78 18.82 2.42
C VAL A 273 21.74 17.55 3.30
N PRO A 274 22.28 16.41 2.81
CA PRO A 274 22.07 15.11 3.46
C PRO A 274 22.51 15.03 4.93
N PHE A 275 23.51 15.83 5.34
CA PHE A 275 23.97 15.89 6.74
C PHE A 275 22.91 16.45 7.70
N LEU A 276 21.85 17.11 7.21
CA LEU A 276 20.71 17.58 7.99
C LEU A 276 19.55 16.58 8.02
N ILE A 277 19.57 15.50 7.22
CA ILE A 277 18.52 14.47 7.23
C ILE A 277 18.22 13.98 8.65
N PRO A 278 19.20 13.65 9.53
CA PRO A 278 18.88 13.19 10.89
C PRO A 278 18.06 14.17 11.76
N LEU A 279 17.96 15.44 11.35
CA LEU A 279 17.15 16.49 12.00
C LEU A 279 15.76 16.66 11.36
N HIS A 280 15.43 15.88 10.33
CA HIS A 280 14.16 15.98 9.61
C HIS A 280 12.97 15.81 10.58
N PRO A 281 11.95 16.69 10.51
CA PRO A 281 10.85 16.69 11.48
C PRO A 281 10.08 15.37 11.52
N TYR A 282 10.03 14.61 10.43
CA TYR A 282 9.34 13.33 10.40
C TYR A 282 9.97 12.23 11.29
N TYR A 283 11.24 12.33 11.68
CA TYR A 283 11.84 11.38 12.63
C TYR A 283 11.23 11.45 14.02
N ARG A 284 10.42 12.47 14.35
CA ARG A 284 9.59 12.45 15.55
C ARG A 284 8.57 11.31 15.53
N TRP A 285 8.06 10.94 14.35
CA TRP A 285 7.09 9.85 14.19
C TRP A 285 7.77 8.48 14.33
N GLN A 286 9.02 8.36 13.88
CA GLN A 286 9.85 7.19 14.19
C GLN A 286 10.04 7.06 15.71
N LYS A 287 10.42 8.15 16.39
CA LYS A 287 10.53 8.16 17.86
C LYS A 287 9.20 7.84 18.56
N ALA A 288 8.08 8.35 18.04
CA ALA A 288 6.74 8.02 18.55
C ALA A 288 6.45 6.52 18.44
N THR A 289 6.84 5.89 17.33
CA THR A 289 6.67 4.45 17.09
C THR A 289 7.62 3.59 17.94
N ASP A 290 8.88 3.98 18.06
CA ASP A 290 9.91 3.17 18.72
C ASP A 290 9.83 3.25 20.25
N LYS A 291 9.39 4.40 20.79
CA LYS A 291 9.37 4.66 22.24
C LYS A 291 8.00 4.54 22.88
N LEU A 292 6.94 4.21 22.13
CA LEU A 292 5.61 4.04 22.70
C LEU A 292 5.59 2.96 23.78
N SER A 293 4.75 3.18 24.78
CA SER A 293 4.47 2.21 25.84
C SER A 293 3.00 2.29 26.22
N GLY A 294 2.36 1.14 26.35
CA GLY A 294 0.97 1.01 26.73
C GLY A 294 0.81 0.54 28.17
N ILE A 295 -0.25 1.00 28.83
CA ILE A 295 -0.70 0.50 30.14
C ILE A 295 -2.13 -0.03 30.01
N LEU A 296 -2.41 -1.14 30.70
CA LEU A 296 -3.77 -1.67 30.78
C LEU A 296 -4.64 -0.70 31.57
N SER A 297 -5.73 -0.23 30.94
CA SER A 297 -6.66 0.74 31.52
C SER A 297 -8.05 0.16 31.80
N GLY A 298 -8.42 -0.97 31.20
CA GLY A 298 -9.70 -1.63 31.42
C GLY A 298 -9.71 -3.09 31.00
N VAL A 299 -10.56 -3.89 31.65
CA VAL A 299 -10.81 -5.28 31.32
C VAL A 299 -12.30 -5.56 31.47
N ASP A 300 -12.92 -6.04 30.40
CA ASP A 300 -14.34 -6.41 30.39
C ASP A 300 -14.48 -7.87 29.91
N LYS A 301 -15.25 -8.66 30.66
CA LYS A 301 -15.67 -10.01 30.25
C LYS A 301 -17.14 -9.97 29.91
N ASN A 302 -17.46 -10.25 28.66
CA ASN A 302 -18.83 -10.20 28.17
C ASN A 302 -19.54 -11.55 28.31
N ALA A 303 -20.87 -11.51 28.30
CA ALA A 303 -21.71 -12.70 28.45
C ALA A 303 -21.59 -13.69 27.28
N ASP A 304 -21.11 -13.23 26.11
CA ASP A 304 -20.82 -14.05 24.93
C ASP A 304 -19.47 -14.78 25.00
N GLY A 305 -18.72 -14.61 26.10
CA GLY A 305 -17.41 -15.22 26.32
C GLY A 305 -16.23 -14.39 25.80
N THR A 306 -16.48 -13.22 25.18
CA THR A 306 -15.41 -12.34 24.71
C THR A 306 -14.69 -11.65 25.87
N LEU A 307 -13.37 -11.48 25.73
CA LEU A 307 -12.53 -10.71 26.64
C LEU A 307 -12.06 -9.43 25.95
N GLU A 308 -12.41 -8.27 26.51
CA GLU A 308 -11.92 -6.98 26.05
C GLU A 308 -10.81 -6.46 26.95
N LEU A 309 -9.67 -6.11 26.35
CA LEU A 309 -8.55 -5.46 27.02
C LEU A 309 -8.34 -4.07 26.42
N SER A 310 -8.47 -3.04 27.25
CA SER A 310 -8.26 -1.65 26.85
C SER A 310 -6.90 -1.13 27.32
N PHE A 311 -6.20 -0.41 26.46
CA PHE A 311 -4.88 0.17 26.73
C PHE A 311 -4.86 1.67 26.45
N GLU A 312 -4.22 2.42 27.34
CA GLU A 312 -3.80 3.80 27.07
C GLU A 312 -2.31 3.83 26.77
N TRP A 313 -1.92 4.58 25.73
CA TRP A 313 -0.54 4.64 25.25
C TRP A 313 0.08 6.01 25.50
N ASP A 314 1.29 6.00 26.06
CA ASP A 314 2.18 7.15 26.04
C ASP A 314 2.93 7.17 24.70
N VAL A 315 2.62 8.18 23.89
CA VAL A 315 3.16 8.33 22.54
C VAL A 315 3.55 9.78 22.30
N LEU A 316 4.82 9.98 21.97
CA LEU A 316 5.37 11.29 21.63
C LEU A 316 4.57 11.94 20.49
N SER A 317 4.27 13.23 20.61
CA SER A 317 3.55 14.01 19.58
C SER A 317 2.16 13.49 19.23
N MET A 318 1.51 12.72 20.11
CA MET A 318 0.12 12.29 19.97
C MET A 318 -0.71 12.68 21.22
N SER A 319 -2.04 12.59 21.12
CA SER A 319 -2.97 12.60 22.26
C SER A 319 -4.00 11.51 22.11
N GLY A 320 -4.52 11.05 23.25
CA GLY A 320 -5.68 10.16 23.29
C GLY A 320 -5.44 8.82 22.62
N VAL A 321 -4.18 8.37 22.55
CA VAL A 321 -3.85 7.10 21.90
C VAL A 321 -4.37 5.96 22.76
N ARG A 322 -5.37 5.25 22.25
CA ARG A 322 -6.03 4.15 22.94
C ARG A 322 -6.20 2.98 22.00
N SER A 323 -5.97 1.78 22.49
CA SER A 323 -6.32 0.57 21.76
C SER A 323 -7.23 -0.33 22.58
N LYS A 324 -8.03 -1.12 21.87
CA LYS A 324 -8.85 -2.17 22.46
C LYS A 324 -8.59 -3.47 21.71
N LEU A 325 -8.35 -4.55 22.44
CA LEU A 325 -8.28 -5.91 21.92
C LEU A 325 -9.54 -6.64 22.37
N THR A 326 -10.40 -7.02 21.44
CA THR A 326 -11.54 -7.91 21.72
C THR A 326 -11.13 -9.32 21.28
N ILE A 327 -10.97 -10.22 22.25
CA ILE A 327 -10.50 -11.59 22.05
C ILE A 327 -11.72 -12.51 22.11
N TYR A 328 -11.98 -13.19 21.00
CA TYR A 328 -13.13 -14.07 20.84
C TYR A 328 -12.82 -15.50 21.30
N PRO A 329 -13.84 -16.27 21.73
CA PRO A 329 -13.66 -17.65 22.17
C PRO A 329 -13.00 -18.60 21.17
N ASN A 330 -13.12 -18.30 19.86
CA ASN A 330 -12.51 -19.08 18.78
C ASN A 330 -11.07 -18.66 18.44
N GLY A 331 -10.48 -17.72 19.19
CA GLY A 331 -9.13 -17.23 18.96
C GLY A 331 -9.01 -16.08 17.96
N LYS A 332 -10.11 -15.62 17.36
CA LYS A 332 -10.13 -14.37 16.60
C LYS A 332 -9.85 -13.19 17.53
N ILE A 333 -9.14 -12.18 17.04
CA ILE A 333 -8.80 -10.98 17.79
C ILE A 333 -9.19 -9.77 16.95
N LYS A 334 -10.09 -8.93 17.48
CA LYS A 334 -10.36 -7.61 16.90
C LYS A 334 -9.44 -6.57 17.53
N PHE A 335 -8.66 -5.90 16.70
CA PHE A 335 -7.85 -4.76 17.07
C PHE A 335 -8.64 -3.49 16.79
N TYR A 336 -8.66 -2.58 17.74
CA TYR A 336 -9.12 -1.21 17.56
C TYR A 336 -8.02 -0.27 18.03
N LEU A 337 -7.74 0.78 17.26
CA LEU A 337 -6.80 1.84 17.61
C LEU A 337 -7.41 3.18 17.28
N LYS A 338 -7.26 4.14 18.20
CA LYS A 338 -7.52 5.55 17.94
C LYS A 338 -6.44 6.46 18.50
N GLY A 339 -6.36 7.67 17.97
CA GLY A 339 -5.47 8.71 18.47
C GLY A 339 -5.43 9.95 17.57
N THR A 340 -4.88 11.03 18.12
CA THR A 340 -4.81 12.33 17.45
C THR A 340 -3.36 12.82 17.36
N PRO A 341 -2.77 12.97 16.16
CA PRO A 341 -1.44 13.54 15.98
C PRO A 341 -1.39 15.03 16.37
N LYS A 342 -0.28 15.45 16.98
CA LYS A 342 -0.03 16.82 17.40
C LYS A 342 1.11 17.45 16.60
N GLY A 343 0.78 18.55 15.94
CA GLY A 343 1.68 19.36 15.12
C GLY A 343 2.13 18.64 13.85
N GLY A 344 2.06 19.30 12.68
CA GLY A 344 2.51 18.77 11.38
C GLY A 344 1.81 17.49 10.89
N ALA A 345 1.96 17.18 9.61
CA ALA A 345 1.35 15.98 9.03
C ALA A 345 1.94 14.69 9.61
N LEU A 346 1.07 13.71 9.82
CA LEU A 346 1.41 12.34 10.19
C LEU A 346 1.80 11.53 8.94
N LEU A 347 2.75 10.61 9.07
CA LEU A 347 3.20 9.78 7.94
C LEU A 347 2.35 8.52 7.75
N ARG A 348 2.01 7.84 8.85
CA ARG A 348 1.25 6.58 8.86
C ARG A 348 0.37 6.56 10.11
N PHE A 349 -0.80 5.93 10.03
CA PHE A 349 -1.59 5.54 11.19
C PHE A 349 -2.02 4.08 11.03
N GLY A 350 -1.37 3.18 11.76
CA GLY A 350 -1.55 1.74 11.56
C GLY A 350 -1.03 0.87 12.70
N THR A 351 -0.92 -0.44 12.44
CA THR A 351 -0.37 -1.45 13.36
C THR A 351 0.73 -2.21 12.64
N GLN A 352 1.89 -2.33 13.28
CA GLN A 352 3.00 -3.15 12.79
C GLN A 352 3.05 -4.46 13.55
N PHE A 353 3.26 -5.54 12.82
CA PHE A 353 3.41 -6.92 13.28
C PHE A 353 4.81 -7.39 12.92
N GLY A 354 5.61 -7.74 13.92
CA GLY A 354 6.83 -8.51 13.70
C GLY A 354 6.52 -10.00 13.75
N LEU A 355 6.17 -10.58 12.61
CA LEU A 355 5.78 -11.98 12.48
C LEU A 355 7.00 -12.87 12.23
N VAL A 356 6.83 -14.17 12.47
CA VAL A 356 7.85 -15.18 12.14
C VAL A 356 8.07 -15.27 10.63
N GLU A 357 9.31 -15.53 10.19
CA GLU A 357 9.70 -15.51 8.77
C GLU A 357 8.96 -16.53 7.91
N GLU A 358 8.46 -17.62 8.50
CA GLU A 358 7.80 -18.68 7.76
C GLU A 358 6.51 -18.20 7.11
N LEU A 359 5.92 -17.09 7.58
CA LEU A 359 4.79 -16.44 6.91
C LEU A 359 5.28 -15.61 5.73
N ASP A 360 5.41 -16.26 4.58
CA ASP A 360 5.95 -15.70 3.34
C ASP A 360 4.91 -15.61 2.21
N ASN A 361 3.95 -16.55 2.15
CA ASN A 361 2.92 -16.51 1.11
C ASN A 361 1.86 -15.47 1.46
N VAL A 362 1.66 -14.48 0.60
CA VAL A 362 0.70 -13.39 0.77
C VAL A 362 -0.40 -13.47 -0.28
N LYS A 363 -1.64 -13.57 0.17
CA LYS A 363 -2.84 -13.46 -0.67
C LYS A 363 -3.69 -12.31 -0.18
N TRP A 364 -4.19 -11.45 -1.07
CA TRP A 364 -5.07 -10.35 -0.65
C TRP A 364 -6.18 -10.08 -1.64
N TYR A 365 -7.31 -9.57 -1.12
CA TYR A 365 -8.38 -9.00 -1.92
C TYR A 365 -8.35 -7.47 -1.80
N GLY A 366 -7.95 -6.79 -2.87
CA GLY A 366 -7.78 -5.33 -2.90
C GLY A 366 -7.11 -4.86 -4.19
N ARG A 367 -6.53 -3.66 -4.18
CA ARG A 367 -5.80 -3.17 -5.36
C ARG A 367 -4.47 -3.89 -5.57
N GLY A 368 -4.15 -4.18 -6.81
CA GLY A 368 -2.91 -4.85 -7.20
C GLY A 368 -2.79 -5.09 -8.71
N PRO A 369 -1.81 -5.92 -9.13
CA PRO A 369 -0.83 -6.62 -8.27
C PRO A 369 0.34 -5.73 -7.79
N GLN A 370 0.58 -4.60 -8.45
CA GLN A 370 1.65 -3.66 -8.11
C GLN A 370 1.35 -2.85 -6.85
N GLU A 371 2.39 -2.20 -6.33
CA GLU A 371 2.31 -1.24 -5.23
C GLU A 371 1.41 -0.05 -5.57
N THR A 372 0.59 0.38 -4.61
CA THR A 372 -0.36 1.50 -4.72
C THR A 372 -0.34 2.36 -3.45
N TYR A 373 -0.61 3.66 -3.60
CA TYR A 373 -0.72 4.64 -2.51
C TYR A 373 -2.01 5.43 -2.62
N PRO A 374 -2.46 6.14 -1.56
CA PRO A 374 -3.73 6.86 -1.58
C PRO A 374 -3.90 7.82 -2.76
N ASP A 375 -2.81 8.48 -3.17
CA ASP A 375 -2.71 9.41 -4.30
C ASP A 375 -2.16 8.78 -5.59
N ARG A 376 -1.95 7.46 -5.63
CA ARG A 376 -1.42 6.72 -6.80
C ARG A 376 -1.95 5.28 -6.81
N LYS A 377 -3.21 5.11 -7.22
CA LYS A 377 -3.90 3.81 -7.12
C LYS A 377 -4.83 3.45 -8.28
N THR A 378 -5.07 4.36 -9.22
CA THR A 378 -6.06 4.14 -10.28
C THR A 378 -5.64 2.99 -11.21
N GLY A 379 -4.34 2.79 -11.42
CA GLY A 379 -3.78 1.69 -12.20
C GLY A 379 -3.87 0.31 -11.52
N GLY A 380 -4.23 0.24 -10.23
CA GLY A 380 -4.43 -1.03 -9.51
C GLY A 380 -5.86 -1.55 -9.65
N LYS A 381 -6.03 -2.75 -10.22
CA LYS A 381 -7.33 -3.45 -10.28
C LYS A 381 -7.70 -4.01 -8.90
N ILE A 382 -8.98 -3.96 -8.56
CA ILE A 382 -9.52 -4.67 -7.39
C ILE A 382 -9.71 -6.13 -7.79
N GLY A 383 -9.07 -7.04 -7.07
CA GLY A 383 -9.07 -8.47 -7.35
C GLY A 383 -8.35 -9.26 -6.28
N ILE A 384 -8.31 -10.59 -6.44
CA ILE A 384 -7.48 -11.47 -5.62
C ILE A 384 -6.10 -11.55 -6.25
N TRP A 385 -5.07 -11.29 -5.45
CA TRP A 385 -3.68 -11.35 -5.86
C TRP A 385 -2.88 -12.21 -4.90
N GLU A 386 -1.83 -12.85 -5.42
CA GLU A 386 -0.96 -13.73 -4.66
C GLU A 386 0.51 -13.42 -4.98
N LYS A 387 1.34 -13.29 -3.95
CA LYS A 387 2.79 -13.02 -4.03
C LYS A 387 3.50 -13.63 -2.81
N THR A 388 4.81 -13.82 -2.89
CA THR A 388 5.63 -13.98 -1.67
C THR A 388 5.91 -12.62 -1.03
N VAL A 389 6.39 -12.58 0.22
CA VAL A 389 6.82 -11.31 0.86
C VAL A 389 7.95 -10.69 0.06
N ASN A 390 8.87 -11.49 -0.47
CA ASN A 390 9.91 -11.04 -1.39
C ASN A 390 9.36 -10.38 -2.67
N ASP A 391 8.30 -10.93 -3.26
CA ASP A 391 7.71 -10.40 -4.49
C ASP A 391 6.86 -9.13 -4.27
N LEU A 392 6.56 -8.80 -3.01
CA LEU A 392 5.86 -7.57 -2.64
C LEU A 392 6.81 -6.37 -2.61
N GLU A 393 8.09 -6.60 -2.35
CA GLU A 393 9.13 -5.57 -2.27
C GLU A 393 9.38 -4.93 -3.63
N HIS A 394 9.48 -3.59 -3.68
CA HIS A 394 9.98 -2.89 -4.85
C HIS A 394 11.36 -2.30 -4.55
N HIS A 395 12.34 -2.68 -5.36
CA HIS A 395 13.73 -2.28 -5.19
C HIS A 395 13.99 -0.91 -5.82
N TYR A 396 13.63 0.15 -5.09
CA TYR A 396 14.10 1.50 -5.38
C TYR A 396 15.62 1.61 -5.15
N MET A 397 16.29 2.50 -5.88
CA MET A 397 17.76 2.60 -5.85
C MET A 397 18.27 3.00 -4.48
N ARG A 398 17.68 4.05 -3.90
CA ARG A 398 17.73 4.30 -2.46
C ARG A 398 16.56 3.57 -1.81
N PRO A 399 16.83 2.63 -0.88
CA PRO A 399 15.76 1.99 -0.11
C PRO A 399 14.91 3.04 0.63
N GLN A 400 13.60 2.89 0.53
CA GLN A 400 12.58 3.76 1.11
C GLN A 400 11.27 2.97 1.27
N GLU A 401 10.24 3.59 1.86
CA GLU A 401 8.92 2.96 1.95
C GLU A 401 8.48 2.43 0.57
N ASN A 402 8.07 1.16 0.56
CA ASN A 402 7.66 0.44 -0.64
C ASN A 402 6.71 -0.71 -0.28
N GLY A 403 6.08 -1.29 -1.28
CA GLY A 403 5.24 -2.47 -1.16
C GLY A 403 3.85 -2.21 -0.57
N ASN A 404 3.40 -0.95 -0.48
CA ASN A 404 2.06 -0.64 0.01
C ASN A 404 0.97 -1.09 -0.99
N ARG A 405 -0.14 -1.63 -0.48
CA ARG A 405 -1.37 -1.92 -1.24
C ARG A 405 -2.54 -1.29 -0.51
N VAL A 406 -3.40 -0.57 -1.24
CA VAL A 406 -4.56 0.15 -0.65
C VAL A 406 -5.89 -0.49 -1.03
N ASP A 407 -6.95 -0.03 -0.37
CA ASP A 407 -8.33 -0.49 -0.54
C ASP A 407 -8.46 -2.01 -0.35
N VAL A 408 -7.83 -2.55 0.70
CA VAL A 408 -7.70 -3.98 0.98
C VAL A 408 -8.77 -4.44 1.96
N ARG A 409 -9.51 -5.47 1.55
CA ARG A 409 -10.61 -6.08 2.32
C ARG A 409 -10.08 -7.18 3.25
N TYR A 410 -9.18 -8.02 2.75
CA TYR A 410 -8.46 -8.98 3.58
C TYR A 410 -7.06 -9.27 3.04
N VAL A 411 -6.18 -9.74 3.93
CA VAL A 411 -4.86 -10.29 3.63
C VAL A 411 -4.72 -11.62 4.36
N GLU A 412 -4.20 -12.63 3.69
CA GLU A 412 -3.81 -13.92 4.24
C GLU A 412 -2.28 -14.04 4.14
N LEU A 413 -1.63 -14.24 5.28
CA LEU A 413 -0.21 -14.54 5.39
C LEU A 413 -0.07 -16.00 5.83
N THR A 414 0.49 -16.84 4.97
CA THR A 414 0.57 -18.29 5.19
C THR A 414 2.00 -18.80 5.09
N SER A 415 2.24 -19.98 5.67
CA SER A 415 3.47 -20.72 5.50
C SER A 415 3.71 -21.10 4.04
N HIS A 416 4.97 -21.39 3.68
CA HIS A 416 5.32 -21.83 2.32
C HIS A 416 4.48 -23.03 1.82
N ASP A 417 4.04 -23.92 2.72
CA ASP A 417 3.17 -25.06 2.39
C ASP A 417 1.66 -24.74 2.40
N GLY A 418 1.28 -23.50 2.74
CA GLY A 418 -0.09 -22.99 2.78
C GLY A 418 -0.93 -23.49 3.96
N LYS A 419 -0.40 -24.32 4.86
CA LYS A 419 -1.19 -25.02 5.88
C LYS A 419 -1.43 -24.26 7.18
N LYS A 420 -0.68 -23.18 7.40
CA LYS A 420 -0.77 -22.40 8.65
C LYS A 420 -0.62 -20.94 8.30
N GLY A 421 -1.44 -20.10 8.89
CA GLY A 421 -1.34 -18.67 8.60
C GLY A 421 -2.20 -17.82 9.50
N LEU A 422 -2.24 -16.54 9.15
CA LEU A 422 -3.11 -15.54 9.75
C LEU A 422 -3.89 -14.85 8.63
N LYS A 423 -5.17 -14.64 8.88
CA LYS A 423 -6.04 -13.81 8.04
C LYS A 423 -6.34 -12.52 8.76
N PHE A 424 -6.13 -11.41 8.06
CA PHE A 424 -6.40 -10.06 8.48
C PHE A 424 -7.60 -9.56 7.68
N THR A 425 -8.66 -9.13 8.35
CA THR A 425 -9.90 -8.69 7.69
C THR A 425 -10.26 -7.27 8.11
N SER A 426 -10.40 -6.39 7.11
CA SER A 426 -10.87 -5.01 7.26
C SER A 426 -12.38 -4.95 7.47
N PRO A 427 -12.90 -3.92 8.16
CA PRO A 427 -14.30 -3.55 8.09
C PRO A 427 -14.70 -3.21 6.66
N CYS A 428 -15.89 -3.62 6.22
CA CYS A 428 -16.34 -3.38 4.85
C CYS A 428 -16.36 -1.88 4.50
N ALA A 429 -16.80 -1.03 5.44
CA ALA A 429 -16.86 0.41 5.27
C ALA A 429 -15.49 1.12 5.33
N THR A 430 -14.43 0.43 5.73
CA THR A 430 -13.09 1.01 5.84
C THR A 430 -12.02 -0.01 5.40
N PRO A 431 -11.90 -0.25 4.08
CA PRO A 431 -10.79 -1.01 3.54
C PRO A 431 -9.45 -0.40 3.97
N LEU A 432 -8.49 -1.24 4.30
CA LEU A 432 -7.21 -0.84 4.88
C LEU A 432 -6.09 -0.92 3.85
N ALA A 433 -4.87 -0.55 4.26
CA ALA A 433 -3.67 -0.73 3.47
C ALA A 433 -2.70 -1.71 4.14
N PHE A 434 -1.84 -2.35 3.36
CA PHE A 434 -0.80 -3.20 3.91
C PHE A 434 0.52 -3.14 3.16
N SER A 435 1.59 -3.49 3.85
CA SER A 435 2.91 -3.83 3.29
C SER A 435 3.54 -4.96 4.09
N ALA A 436 4.44 -5.72 3.46
CA ALA A 436 5.20 -6.79 4.12
C ALA A 436 6.64 -6.82 3.61
N TRP A 437 7.60 -7.07 4.50
CA TRP A 437 9.04 -7.12 4.18
C TRP A 437 9.78 -8.15 5.04
N HIS A 438 10.92 -8.66 4.54
CA HIS A 438 11.83 -9.52 5.33
C HIS A 438 12.91 -8.76 6.10
N TYR A 439 12.69 -7.47 6.35
CA TYR A 439 13.56 -6.62 7.14
C TYR A 439 12.73 -5.73 8.04
N THR A 440 13.36 -5.13 9.06
CA THR A 440 12.67 -4.17 9.92
C THR A 440 12.49 -2.82 9.23
N GLN A 441 11.44 -2.08 9.60
CA GLN A 441 11.23 -0.69 9.17
C GLN A 441 12.48 0.19 9.38
N ASN A 442 13.17 0.00 10.50
CA ASN A 442 14.37 0.76 10.84
C ASN A 442 15.61 0.32 10.04
N ALA A 443 15.66 -0.93 9.54
CA ALA A 443 16.70 -1.36 8.61
C ALA A 443 16.49 -0.74 7.23
N LEU A 444 15.24 -0.72 6.74
CA LEU A 444 14.87 -0.06 5.49
C LEU A 444 15.22 1.44 5.51
N GLU A 445 14.83 2.15 6.58
CA GLU A 445 15.15 3.59 6.76
C GLU A 445 16.65 3.90 6.77
N LYS A 446 17.49 3.00 7.30
CA LYS A 446 18.94 3.22 7.40
C LYS A 446 19.70 2.86 6.13
N ALA A 447 19.13 2.03 5.27
CA ALA A 447 19.83 1.53 4.11
C ALA A 447 19.95 2.63 3.04
N THR A 448 21.16 2.87 2.56
CA THR A 448 21.42 3.82 1.47
C THR A 448 21.45 3.16 0.10
N HIS A 449 21.62 1.84 0.06
CA HIS A 449 21.63 1.06 -1.18
C HIS A 449 20.90 -0.25 -0.98
N ILE A 450 20.16 -0.69 -1.99
CA ILE A 450 19.38 -1.93 -1.93
C ILE A 450 20.23 -3.16 -1.63
N HIS A 451 21.45 -3.25 -2.17
CA HIS A 451 22.36 -4.39 -1.92
C HIS A 451 22.87 -4.48 -0.47
N ASN A 452 22.73 -3.41 0.32
CA ASN A 452 23.08 -3.37 1.74
C ASN A 452 21.89 -3.72 2.64
N LEU A 453 20.66 -3.71 2.13
CA LEU A 453 19.48 -4.11 2.87
C LEU A 453 19.40 -5.64 2.87
N LYS A 454 19.74 -6.25 4.01
CA LYS A 454 19.73 -7.71 4.15
C LYS A 454 18.40 -8.18 4.74
N HIS A 455 17.85 -9.23 4.14
CA HIS A 455 16.74 -9.98 4.74
C HIS A 455 17.19 -10.63 6.06
N THR A 456 16.25 -10.75 6.97
CA THR A 456 16.41 -11.25 8.34
C THR A 456 15.27 -12.22 8.66
N ASP A 457 15.34 -12.90 9.81
CA ASP A 457 14.40 -13.93 10.23
C ASP A 457 13.07 -13.38 10.79
N ILE A 458 12.47 -12.46 10.04
CA ILE A 458 11.22 -11.78 10.38
C ILE A 458 10.39 -11.55 9.11
N THR A 459 9.07 -11.57 9.25
CA THR A 459 8.14 -10.92 8.33
C THR A 459 7.58 -9.68 9.03
N THR A 460 8.07 -8.50 8.65
CA THR A 460 7.50 -7.22 9.12
C THR A 460 6.26 -6.94 8.30
N PHE A 461 5.08 -7.03 8.91
CA PHE A 461 3.80 -6.74 8.27
C PHE A 461 3.19 -5.47 8.86
N ASN A 462 2.78 -4.53 8.01
CA ASN A 462 2.07 -3.32 8.43
C ASN A 462 0.63 -3.41 7.93
N TYR A 463 -0.33 -3.10 8.79
CA TYR A 463 -1.75 -3.02 8.45
C TYR A 463 -2.30 -1.67 8.93
N ASP A 464 -2.64 -0.82 7.97
CA ASP A 464 -2.75 0.61 8.17
C ASP A 464 -4.15 1.12 7.82
N LEU A 465 -4.69 2.02 8.65
CA LEU A 465 -5.84 2.84 8.26
C LEU A 465 -5.47 3.73 7.08
N ALA A 466 -4.34 4.42 7.23
CA ALA A 466 -3.91 5.38 6.23
C ALA A 466 -2.40 5.62 6.29
N GLN A 467 -1.89 6.00 5.13
CA GLN A 467 -0.55 6.55 4.95
C GLN A 467 -0.69 7.91 4.26
N MET A 468 0.22 8.84 4.51
CA MET A 468 0.27 10.08 3.72
C MET A 468 0.55 9.73 2.25
N GLY A 469 0.03 10.53 1.31
CA GLY A 469 0.36 10.37 -0.11
C GLY A 469 1.87 10.39 -0.38
N VAL A 470 2.28 9.84 -1.52
CA VAL A 470 3.71 9.87 -1.96
C VAL A 470 4.07 11.19 -2.64
N GLY A 471 3.08 11.91 -3.16
CA GLY A 471 3.27 13.19 -3.85
C GLY A 471 4.22 13.09 -5.06
N GLY A 472 4.81 14.22 -5.42
CA GLY A 472 5.82 14.28 -6.48
C GLY A 472 5.70 15.43 -7.47
N ASP A 473 4.97 16.51 -7.15
CA ASP A 473 4.81 17.67 -8.05
C ASP A 473 6.16 18.30 -8.43
N MET A 474 7.17 18.21 -7.54
CA MET A 474 8.55 18.58 -7.84
C MET A 474 9.50 17.42 -7.55
N PRO A 475 10.60 17.24 -8.33
CA PRO A 475 11.55 16.17 -8.08
C PRO A 475 12.16 16.23 -6.68
N GLY A 476 11.92 15.19 -5.88
CA GLY A 476 12.43 15.11 -4.51
C GLY A 476 11.67 15.98 -3.51
N ASP A 477 10.48 16.49 -3.86
CA ASP A 477 9.56 17.16 -2.93
C ASP A 477 8.13 16.64 -3.11
N ALA A 478 7.50 16.23 -2.01
CA ALA A 478 6.20 15.58 -2.06
C ALA A 478 5.08 16.50 -2.51
N HIS A 479 4.99 17.73 -1.98
CA HIS A 479 3.83 18.61 -2.21
C HIS A 479 2.48 17.88 -2.14
N VAL A 480 2.33 16.96 -1.17
CA VAL A 480 1.14 16.13 -1.04
C VAL A 480 -0.10 17.02 -0.94
N ARG A 481 -1.07 16.80 -1.83
CA ARG A 481 -2.30 17.59 -1.90
C ARG A 481 -3.39 16.98 -1.01
N GLU A 482 -4.38 17.78 -0.66
CA GLU A 482 -5.65 17.23 -0.15
C GLU A 482 -6.26 16.29 -1.20
N PRO A 483 -6.96 15.22 -0.78
CA PRO A 483 -7.23 14.81 0.60
C PRO A 483 -6.17 13.86 1.19
N TYR A 484 -4.98 13.78 0.59
CA TYR A 484 -3.96 12.76 0.89
C TYR A 484 -3.02 13.10 2.04
N ILE A 485 -3.29 14.20 2.75
CA ILE A 485 -2.53 14.64 3.93
C ILE A 485 -3.18 14.07 5.20
N LEU A 486 -2.37 13.47 6.08
CA LEU A 486 -2.81 13.11 7.42
C LEU A 486 -2.60 14.27 8.39
N HIS A 487 -3.60 15.14 8.52
CA HIS A 487 -3.55 16.35 9.33
C HIS A 487 -3.36 16.13 10.83
N SER A 488 -2.59 17.03 11.45
CA SER A 488 -2.58 17.18 12.91
C SER A 488 -3.92 17.66 13.45
N ASN A 489 -4.21 17.33 14.71
CA ASN A 489 -5.42 17.72 15.44
C ASN A 489 -6.72 17.10 14.91
N LYS A 490 -6.64 16.12 14.01
CA LYS A 490 -7.74 15.26 13.59
C LYS A 490 -7.63 13.91 14.31
N GLU A 491 -8.72 13.41 14.88
CA GLU A 491 -8.74 12.05 15.43
C GLU A 491 -8.80 11.04 14.29
N TYR A 492 -7.96 10.01 14.39
CA TYR A 492 -7.97 8.85 13.51
C TYR A 492 -8.37 7.64 14.34
N GLU A 493 -9.23 6.80 13.79
CA GLU A 493 -9.61 5.54 14.39
C GLU A 493 -9.91 4.48 13.33
N TYR A 494 -9.61 3.23 13.66
CA TYR A 494 -9.97 2.08 12.82
C TYR A 494 -9.97 0.80 13.64
N SER A 495 -10.49 -0.25 13.02
CA SER A 495 -10.37 -1.60 13.55
C SER A 495 -10.12 -2.60 12.43
N PHE A 496 -9.71 -3.81 12.80
CA PHE A 496 -9.64 -4.97 11.93
C PHE A 496 -9.64 -6.23 12.79
N THR A 497 -9.78 -7.39 12.15
CA THR A 497 -9.70 -8.68 12.84
C THR A 497 -8.54 -9.51 12.34
N VAL A 498 -8.00 -10.34 13.23
CA VAL A 498 -6.97 -11.34 12.93
C VAL A 498 -7.47 -12.69 13.41
N GLU A 499 -7.37 -13.71 12.57
CA GLU A 499 -7.75 -15.08 12.89
C GLU A 499 -6.76 -16.09 12.29
N PRO A 500 -6.56 -17.26 12.92
CA PRO A 500 -5.71 -18.30 12.37
C PRO A 500 -6.32 -18.91 11.10
N LEU A 501 -5.46 -19.29 10.16
CA LEU A 501 -5.80 -20.16 9.04
C LEU A 501 -5.28 -21.57 9.35
N GLU A 502 -6.16 -22.58 9.18
CA GLU A 502 -5.88 -24.00 9.37
C GLU A 502 -5.75 -24.79 8.07
#